data_AF-A0A914VV74-F1
#
_entry.id   AF-A0A914VV74-F1
#
_cell.length_a   1.000
_cell.length_b   1.000
_cell.length_c   1.000
_cell.angle_alpha   90.00
_cell.angle_beta   90.00
_cell.angle_gamma   90.00
#
_symmetry.space_group_name_H-M   'P 1'
#
loop_
_entity.id
_entity.type
_entity.pdbx_description
1 polymer ?
#
loop_
_entity_poly.entity_id
_entity_poly.type
_entity_poly.pdbx_seq_one_letter_code
_entity_poly.pdbx_strand_id
1 'polypeptide(L)'
;MDETTKYGQQYLSTTIRTADGETLVFLMNEKPNKSAQTTLDILKEELADADRASGRPDVAHHILLQIKSTMSDRAATEILFNKLFQAYKEEICPKVIGNWTALNGNEKLAWTQVENFFCSLHLLANFAEIISECMLEHEAGVAMPEQLGSLIDQTGFQSNEAGVYRVIRTVAKCFARRGSEFGLYQQWRLFWEH
;
A
#
# COMPACT_ATOMS: atom_id res chain seq x y z
N MET A 1 -5.12 4.19 -0.20
CA MET A 1 -5.37 4.25 1.25
C MET A 1 -4.22 3.56 1.95
N ASP A 2 -3.79 4.06 3.09
CA ASP A 2 -2.70 3.47 3.88
C ASP A 2 -3.12 3.33 5.34
N GLU A 3 -2.77 2.21 5.97
CA GLU A 3 -3.12 1.88 7.36
C GLU A 3 -1.91 2.09 8.26
N THR A 4 -2.07 2.88 9.32
CA THR A 4 -1.02 3.08 10.33
C THR A 4 -1.55 2.78 11.72
N THR A 5 -0.69 2.23 12.58
CA THR A 5 -1.02 1.93 13.98
C THR A 5 -0.29 2.91 14.89
N LYS A 6 -1.04 3.63 15.74
CA LYS A 6 -0.48 4.54 16.74
C LYS A 6 -1.17 4.33 18.08
N TYR A 7 -0.37 4.11 19.15
CA TYR A 7 -0.87 3.84 20.50
C TYR A 7 -1.88 2.67 20.60
N GLY A 8 -1.74 1.66 19.74
CA GLY A 8 -2.66 0.52 19.69
C GLY A 8 -3.96 0.77 18.94
N GLN A 9 -4.19 1.99 18.43
CA GLN A 9 -5.30 2.32 17.54
C GLN A 9 -4.86 2.27 16.08
N GLN A 10 -5.74 1.78 15.21
CA GLN A 10 -5.52 1.72 13.77
C GLN A 10 -6.20 2.92 13.12
N TYR A 11 -5.48 3.55 12.21
CA TYR A 11 -5.97 4.68 11.42
C TYR A 11 -5.85 4.34 9.95
N LEU A 12 -6.90 4.66 9.20
CA LEU A 12 -6.93 4.61 7.75
C LEU A 12 -6.76 6.03 7.22
N SER A 13 -5.77 6.22 6.35
CA SER A 13 -5.55 7.49 5.66
C SER A 13 -5.94 7.40 4.19
N THR A 14 -6.68 8.41 3.73
CA THR A 14 -7.02 8.60 2.33
C THR A 14 -6.18 9.74 1.78
N THR A 15 -5.35 9.45 0.79
CA THR A 15 -4.51 10.43 0.10
C THR A 15 -4.92 10.55 -1.36
N ILE A 16 -4.94 11.78 -1.86
CA ILE A 16 -5.26 12.12 -3.25
C ILE A 16 -4.00 12.70 -3.86
N ARG A 17 -3.60 12.19 -5.02
CA ARG A 17 -2.48 12.74 -5.78
C ARG A 17 -3.01 13.53 -6.97
N THR A 18 -2.62 14.80 -7.07
CA THR A 18 -3.01 15.70 -8.16
C THR A 18 -2.18 15.41 -9.41
N ALA A 19 -2.65 15.92 -10.56
CA ALA A 19 -1.93 15.81 -11.84
C ALA A 19 -0.53 16.45 -11.79
N ASP A 20 -0.37 17.49 -10.97
CA ASP A 20 0.89 18.20 -10.77
C ASP A 20 1.87 17.43 -9.87
N GLY A 21 1.45 16.26 -9.35
CA GLY A 21 2.27 15.38 -8.54
C GLY A 21 2.23 15.68 -7.04
N GLU A 22 1.43 16.65 -6.60
CA GLU A 22 1.22 16.92 -5.18
C GLU A 22 0.36 15.83 -4.55
N THR A 23 0.72 15.41 -3.33
CA THR A 23 -0.07 14.46 -2.54
C THR A 23 -0.77 15.22 -1.42
N LEU A 24 -2.10 15.25 -1.48
CA LEU A 24 -2.96 15.81 -0.46
C LEU A 24 -3.47 14.67 0.43
N VAL A 25 -3.32 14.81 1.74
CA VAL A 25 -4.00 13.93 2.69
C VAL A 25 -5.42 14.46 2.82
N PHE A 26 -6.39 13.67 2.36
CA PHE A 26 -7.79 14.05 2.38
C PHE A 26 -8.37 13.84 3.78
N LEU A 27 -8.24 12.63 4.34
CA LEU A 27 -8.80 12.27 5.65
C LEU A 27 -7.95 11.19 6.35
N MET A 28 -8.06 11.15 7.68
CA MET A 28 -7.49 10.12 8.54
C MET A 28 -8.52 9.70 9.57
N ASN A 29 -9.07 8.50 9.42
CA ASN A 29 -10.16 7.99 10.24
C ASN A 29 -9.70 6.81 11.11
N GLU A 30 -10.18 6.75 12.34
CA GLU A 30 -9.94 5.57 13.18
C GLU A 30 -10.69 4.37 12.58
N LYS A 31 -9.98 3.26 12.46
CA LYS A 31 -10.48 2.01 11.92
C LYS A 31 -10.65 1.05 13.09
N PRO A 32 -11.88 0.89 13.64
CA PRO A 32 -12.10 0.10 14.85
C PRO A 32 -11.84 -1.40 14.66
N ASN A 33 -11.89 -1.89 13.42
CA ASN A 33 -11.54 -3.27 13.08
C ASN A 33 -11.03 -3.38 11.64
N LYS A 34 -10.32 -4.47 11.33
CA LYS A 34 -9.79 -4.75 9.98
C LYS A 34 -10.83 -5.28 8.98
N SER A 35 -12.14 -5.10 9.22
CA SER A 35 -13.16 -5.65 8.33
C SER A 35 -13.30 -4.82 7.05
N ALA A 36 -13.57 -5.52 5.94
CA ALA A 36 -13.85 -4.92 4.65
C ALA A 36 -15.06 -3.98 4.68
N GLN A 37 -16.07 -4.33 5.49
CA GLN A 37 -17.29 -3.53 5.64
C GLN A 37 -16.98 -2.20 6.32
N THR A 38 -16.21 -2.21 7.41
CA THR A 38 -15.81 -0.99 8.10
C THR A 38 -15.01 -0.06 7.19
N THR A 39 -14.09 -0.59 6.36
CA THR A 39 -13.38 0.23 5.35
C THR A 39 -14.35 0.88 4.35
N LEU A 40 -15.37 0.15 3.88
CA LEU A 40 -16.37 0.70 2.97
C LEU A 40 -17.26 1.74 3.65
N ASP A 41 -17.67 1.51 4.90
CA ASP A 41 -18.50 2.44 5.65
C ASP A 41 -17.77 3.76 5.90
N ILE A 42 -16.48 3.69 6.28
CA ILE A 42 -15.61 4.86 6.38
C ILE A 42 -15.56 5.58 5.04
N LEU A 43 -15.30 4.87 3.92
CA LEU A 43 -15.28 5.49 2.60
C LEU A 43 -16.61 6.20 2.26
N LYS A 44 -17.76 5.60 2.60
CA LYS A 44 -19.08 6.24 2.39
C LYS A 44 -19.23 7.52 3.20
N GLU A 45 -18.76 7.53 4.44
CA GLU A 45 -18.74 8.73 5.28
C GLU A 45 -17.84 9.82 4.68
N GLU A 46 -16.62 9.46 4.25
CA GLU A 46 -15.68 10.38 3.60
C GLU A 46 -16.27 11.03 2.34
N LEU A 47 -17.03 10.26 1.56
CA LEU A 47 -17.72 10.76 0.36
C LEU A 47 -18.87 11.70 0.73
N ALA A 48 -19.66 11.36 1.75
CA ALA A 48 -20.71 12.24 2.24
C ALA A 48 -20.12 13.57 2.75
N ASP A 49 -18.93 13.55 3.35
CA ASP A 49 -18.21 14.74 3.81
C ASP A 49 -17.74 15.60 2.63
N ALA A 50 -17.24 14.97 1.57
CA ALA A 50 -16.86 15.64 0.33
C ALA A 50 -18.06 16.34 -0.33
N ASP A 51 -19.23 15.68 -0.37
CA ASP A 51 -20.47 16.29 -0.87
C ASP A 51 -20.86 17.51 -0.04
N ARG A 52 -20.84 17.41 1.30
CA ARG A 52 -21.13 18.53 2.20
C ARG A 52 -20.16 19.70 2.01
N ALA A 53 -18.87 19.43 1.87
CA ALA A 53 -17.85 20.45 1.66
C ALA A 53 -17.97 21.12 0.28
N SER A 54 -18.35 20.38 -0.75
CA SER A 54 -18.51 20.91 -2.12
C SER A 54 -19.79 21.74 -2.30
N GLY A 55 -20.78 21.57 -1.42
CA GLY A 55 -22.10 22.20 -1.53
C GLY A 55 -22.93 21.68 -2.72
N ARG A 56 -22.48 20.61 -3.39
CA ARG A 56 -23.16 19.98 -4.52
C ARG A 56 -23.49 18.53 -4.16
N PRO A 57 -24.74 18.10 -4.35
CA PRO A 57 -25.09 16.69 -4.18
C PRO A 57 -24.36 15.84 -5.24
N ASP A 58 -23.98 14.62 -4.86
CA ASP A 58 -23.48 13.55 -5.74
C ASP A 58 -22.08 13.77 -6.38
N VAL A 59 -21.34 14.82 -6.01
CA VAL A 59 -19.96 15.02 -6.50
C VAL A 59 -19.07 13.84 -6.12
N ALA A 60 -19.23 13.34 -4.90
CA ALA A 60 -18.48 12.20 -4.40
C ALA A 60 -18.84 10.92 -5.15
N HIS A 61 -20.12 10.71 -5.47
CA HIS A 61 -20.54 9.59 -6.31
C HIS A 61 -19.97 9.69 -7.73
N HIS A 62 -19.92 10.88 -8.32
CA HIS A 62 -19.27 11.12 -9.61
C HIS A 62 -17.77 10.76 -9.56
N ILE A 63 -17.05 11.19 -8.52
CA ILE A 63 -15.63 10.87 -8.32
C ILE A 63 -15.44 9.36 -8.20
N LEU A 64 -16.27 8.69 -7.40
CA LEU A 64 -16.16 7.25 -7.17
C LEU A 64 -16.36 6.45 -8.46
N LEU A 65 -17.33 6.83 -9.30
CA LEU A 65 -17.56 6.16 -10.58
C LEU A 65 -16.40 6.29 -11.57
N GLN A 66 -15.54 7.30 -11.42
CA GLN A 66 -14.31 7.43 -12.20
C GLN A 66 -13.20 6.47 -11.76
N ILE A 67 -13.30 5.85 -10.59
CA ILE A 67 -12.33 4.88 -10.12
C ILE A 67 -12.49 3.59 -10.95
N LYS A 68 -11.50 3.33 -11.81
CA LYS A 68 -11.44 2.14 -12.67
C LYS A 68 -10.61 1.01 -12.11
N SER A 69 -9.73 1.33 -11.16
CA SER A 69 -8.86 0.33 -10.56
C SER A 69 -8.53 0.64 -9.12
N THR A 70 -8.26 -0.42 -8.37
CA THR A 70 -7.76 -0.39 -7.00
C THR A 70 -6.40 -1.08 -6.98
N MET A 71 -5.58 -0.72 -5.99
CA MET A 71 -4.38 -1.46 -5.66
C MET A 71 -4.55 -2.01 -4.25
N SER A 72 -4.43 -3.32 -4.09
CA SER A 72 -4.55 -3.97 -2.80
C SER A 72 -3.45 -5.00 -2.56
N ASP A 73 -3.30 -5.44 -1.31
CA ASP A 73 -2.61 -6.69 -1.03
C ASP A 73 -3.54 -7.88 -1.38
N ARG A 74 -3.03 -9.12 -1.26
CA ARG A 74 -3.82 -10.34 -1.49
C ARG A 74 -4.58 -10.80 -0.23
N ALA A 75 -4.73 -9.96 0.79
CA ALA A 75 -5.44 -10.34 2.00
C ALA A 75 -6.92 -10.58 1.72
N ALA A 76 -7.52 -11.53 2.43
CA ALA A 76 -8.92 -11.90 2.25
C ALA A 76 -9.87 -10.70 2.48
N THR A 77 -9.51 -9.80 3.40
CA THR A 77 -10.24 -8.57 3.71
C THR A 77 -10.25 -7.60 2.53
N GLU A 78 -9.11 -7.42 1.85
CA GLU A 78 -9.01 -6.55 0.67
C GLU A 78 -9.74 -7.12 -0.54
N ILE A 79 -9.68 -8.45 -0.73
CA ILE A 79 -10.46 -9.13 -1.77
C ILE A 79 -11.96 -8.93 -1.52
N LEU A 80 -12.40 -9.05 -0.25
CA LEU A 80 -13.80 -8.81 0.11
C LEU A 80 -14.18 -7.34 -0.07
N PHE A 81 -13.30 -6.40 0.30
CA PHE A 81 -13.52 -4.97 0.12
C PHE A 81 -13.77 -4.62 -1.35
N ASN A 82 -12.95 -5.13 -2.27
CA ASN A 82 -13.14 -4.89 -3.70
C ASN A 82 -14.50 -5.38 -4.21
N LYS A 83 -14.99 -6.52 -3.72
CA LYS A 83 -16.35 -7.01 -4.05
C LYS A 83 -17.44 -6.08 -3.52
N LEU A 84 -17.31 -5.64 -2.27
CA LEU A 84 -18.25 -4.70 -1.65
C LEU A 84 -18.24 -3.34 -2.37
N PHE A 85 -17.06 -2.88 -2.77
CA PHE A 85 -16.87 -1.63 -3.50
C PHE A 85 -17.51 -1.70 -4.89
N GLN A 86 -17.33 -2.80 -5.63
CA GLN A 86 -18.01 -3.01 -6.90
C GLN A 86 -19.54 -3.04 -6.75
N ALA A 87 -20.06 -3.76 -5.74
CA ALA A 87 -21.49 -3.79 -5.45
C ALA A 87 -22.03 -2.39 -5.11
N TYR A 88 -21.25 -1.59 -4.38
CA TYR A 88 -21.61 -0.21 -4.09
C TYR A 88 -21.61 0.67 -5.36
N LYS A 89 -20.67 0.48 -6.29
CA LYS A 89 -20.71 1.13 -7.62
C LYS A 89 -21.99 0.81 -8.37
N GLU A 90 -22.39 -0.46 -8.39
CA GLU A 90 -23.64 -0.91 -9.02
C GLU A 90 -24.88 -0.24 -8.42
N GLU A 91 -24.88 -0.01 -7.10
CA GLU A 91 -25.97 0.68 -6.39
C GLU A 91 -26.06 2.18 -6.74
N ILE A 92 -24.93 2.85 -6.92
CA ILE A 92 -24.91 4.31 -7.19
C ILE A 92 -25.04 4.64 -8.67
N CYS A 93 -24.65 3.73 -9.59
CA CYS A 93 -24.70 3.95 -11.03
C CYS A 93 -26.07 4.48 -11.53
N PRO A 94 -27.23 3.93 -11.12
CA PRO A 94 -28.54 4.45 -11.50
C PRO A 94 -28.85 5.86 -11.01
N LYS A 95 -28.20 6.31 -9.92
CA LYS A 95 -28.42 7.63 -9.31
C LYS A 95 -27.67 8.73 -10.08
N VAL A 96 -26.55 8.37 -10.70
CA VAL A 96 -25.61 9.31 -11.33
C VAL A 96 -25.65 9.27 -12.85
N ILE A 97 -25.84 8.09 -13.44
CA ILE A 97 -25.80 7.88 -14.89
C ILE A 97 -27.22 7.96 -15.44
N GLY A 98 -27.49 9.02 -16.22
CA GLY A 98 -28.73 9.15 -16.96
C GLY A 98 -28.96 7.97 -17.91
N ASN A 99 -30.21 7.51 -18.01
CA ASN A 99 -30.61 6.35 -18.85
C ASN A 99 -29.89 5.03 -18.52
N TRP A 100 -29.47 4.82 -17.26
CA TRP A 100 -28.86 3.56 -16.82
C TRP A 100 -29.63 2.31 -17.25
N THR A 101 -30.97 2.35 -17.21
CA THR A 101 -31.83 1.22 -17.59
C THR A 101 -31.72 0.86 -19.07
N ALA A 102 -31.46 1.84 -19.95
CA ALA A 102 -31.32 1.66 -21.39
C ALA A 102 -29.94 1.14 -21.80
N LEU A 103 -28.93 1.21 -20.92
CA LEU A 103 -27.61 0.67 -21.17
C LEU A 103 -27.64 -0.86 -21.27
N ASN A 104 -26.89 -1.38 -22.24
CA ASN A 104 -26.70 -2.82 -22.40
C ASN A 104 -25.75 -3.39 -21.33
N GLY A 105 -25.65 -4.72 -21.26
CA GLY A 105 -24.85 -5.39 -20.24
C GLY A 105 -23.37 -4.99 -20.25
N ASN A 106 -22.77 -4.80 -21.43
CA ASN A 106 -21.37 -4.43 -21.56
C ASN A 106 -21.12 -2.98 -21.13
N GLU A 107 -22.04 -2.08 -21.45
CA GLU A 107 -21.98 -0.68 -21.02
C GLU A 107 -22.10 -0.56 -19.50
N LYS A 108 -23.04 -1.31 -18.90
CA LYS A 108 -23.17 -1.37 -17.44
C LYS A 108 -21.90 -1.89 -16.78
N LEU A 109 -21.33 -2.96 -17.34
CA LEU A 109 -20.08 -3.55 -16.86
C LEU A 109 -18.93 -2.53 -16.92
N ALA A 110 -18.79 -1.75 -17.99
CA ALA A 110 -17.75 -0.74 -18.12
C ALA A 110 -17.80 0.38 -17.05
N TRP A 111 -18.98 0.62 -16.48
CA TRP A 111 -19.17 1.57 -15.39
C TRP A 111 -18.89 0.95 -14.02
N THR A 112 -19.29 -0.31 -13.81
CA THR A 112 -19.26 -0.95 -12.49
C THR A 112 -17.97 -1.70 -12.22
N GLN A 113 -17.32 -2.24 -13.26
CA GLN A 113 -16.07 -2.99 -13.14
C GLN A 113 -14.98 -2.17 -12.47
N VAL A 114 -14.22 -2.84 -11.61
CA VAL A 114 -13.05 -2.32 -10.93
C VAL A 114 -11.94 -3.36 -11.07
N GLU A 115 -10.87 -2.99 -11.76
CA GLU A 115 -9.69 -3.83 -11.88
C GLU A 115 -8.88 -3.78 -10.58
N ASN A 116 -8.56 -4.93 -10.00
CA ASN A 116 -7.72 -4.98 -8.81
C ASN A 116 -6.27 -5.34 -9.18
N PHE A 117 -5.35 -4.42 -8.92
CA PHE A 117 -3.93 -4.64 -9.06
C PHE A 117 -3.32 -5.05 -7.73
N PHE A 118 -2.73 -6.24 -7.67
CA PHE A 118 -2.04 -6.67 -6.47
C PHE A 118 -0.65 -6.04 -6.37
N CYS A 119 -0.34 -5.43 -5.22
CA CYS A 119 0.97 -4.85 -4.97
C CYS A 119 2.06 -5.95 -5.00
N SER A 120 2.82 -6.00 -6.09
CA SER A 120 3.90 -6.99 -6.30
C SER A 120 5.09 -6.77 -5.37
N LEU A 121 5.13 -5.64 -4.65
CA LEU A 121 6.16 -5.38 -3.64
C LEU A 121 6.11 -6.41 -2.51
N HIS A 122 4.93 -6.91 -2.13
CA HIS A 122 4.83 -7.95 -1.10
C HIS A 122 5.51 -9.25 -1.52
N LEU A 123 5.48 -9.60 -2.81
CA LEU A 123 6.21 -10.77 -3.31
C LEU A 123 7.72 -10.57 -3.17
N LEU A 124 8.22 -9.38 -3.54
CA LEU A 124 9.63 -9.04 -3.40
C LEU A 124 10.06 -8.97 -1.93
N ALA A 125 9.21 -8.44 -1.06
CA ALA A 125 9.44 -8.40 0.39
C ALA A 125 9.54 -9.82 0.96
N ASN A 126 8.62 -10.72 0.62
CA ASN A 126 8.67 -12.12 1.04
C ASN A 126 9.93 -12.84 0.53
N PHE A 127 10.36 -12.58 -0.71
CA PHE A 127 11.64 -13.12 -1.19
C PHE A 127 12.83 -12.57 -0.40
N ALA A 128 12.82 -11.27 -0.07
CA ALA A 128 13.88 -10.68 0.73
C ALA A 128 13.94 -11.25 2.14
N GLU A 129 12.81 -11.60 2.75
CA GLU A 129 12.75 -12.28 4.06
C GLU A 129 13.38 -13.68 3.99
N ILE A 130 12.95 -14.52 3.04
CA ILE A 130 13.50 -15.87 2.86
C ILE A 130 15.01 -15.83 2.57
N ILE A 131 15.45 -14.92 1.69
CA ILE A 131 16.88 -14.74 1.39
C ILE A 131 17.63 -14.32 2.65
N SER A 132 17.05 -13.45 3.48
CA SER A 132 17.66 -13.03 4.74
C SER A 132 17.83 -14.21 5.71
N GLU A 133 16.83 -15.07 5.85
CA GLU A 133 16.92 -16.28 6.67
C GLU A 133 18.01 -17.23 6.15
N CYS A 134 18.01 -17.53 4.84
CA CYS A 134 19.03 -18.40 4.25
C CYS A 134 20.46 -17.84 4.39
N MET A 135 20.64 -16.53 4.26
CA MET A 135 21.94 -15.89 4.43
C MET A 135 22.40 -15.94 5.89
N LEU A 136 21.49 -15.76 6.85
CA LEU A 136 21.80 -15.87 8.27
C LEU A 136 22.23 -17.30 8.63
N GLU A 137 21.51 -18.32 8.13
CA GLU A 137 21.89 -19.72 8.30
C GLU A 137 23.24 -20.05 7.65
N HIS A 138 23.50 -19.53 6.45
CA HIS A 138 24.78 -19.70 5.77
C HIS A 138 25.94 -19.07 6.54
N GLU A 139 25.77 -17.83 7.02
CA GLU A 139 26.78 -17.14 7.84
C GLU A 139 27.04 -17.90 9.15
N ALA A 140 26.00 -18.45 9.79
CA ALA A 140 26.15 -19.31 10.96
C ALA A 140 26.90 -20.62 10.67
N GLY A 141 26.70 -21.21 9.49
CA GLY A 141 27.36 -22.46 9.08
C GLY A 141 28.79 -22.29 8.57
N VAL A 142 29.14 -21.10 8.05
CA VAL A 142 30.48 -20.79 7.52
C VAL A 142 31.39 -20.17 8.58
N ALA A 143 30.83 -19.51 9.59
CA ALA A 143 31.61 -18.92 10.66
C ALA A 143 32.24 -20.00 11.57
N MET A 144 33.56 -20.05 11.60
CA MET A 144 34.30 -20.81 12.62
C MET A 144 33.89 -20.29 14.02
N PRO A 145 33.52 -21.17 14.98
CA PRO A 145 32.98 -20.77 16.29
C PRO A 145 33.87 -19.77 17.07
N GLU A 146 35.19 -19.81 16.85
CA GLU A 146 36.16 -18.96 17.54
C GLU A 146 36.21 -17.50 17.06
N GLN A 147 35.71 -17.20 15.85
CA GLN A 147 35.72 -15.82 15.30
C GLN A 147 34.38 -15.10 15.45
N LEU A 148 33.27 -15.84 15.51
CA LEU A 148 31.91 -15.28 15.56
C LEU A 148 31.60 -14.60 16.90
N GLY A 149 32.11 -15.14 18.01
CA GLY A 149 31.95 -14.56 19.34
C GLY A 149 32.58 -13.17 19.50
N SER A 150 33.65 -12.86 18.75
CA SER A 150 34.34 -11.55 18.85
C SER A 150 33.67 -10.44 18.05
N LEU A 151 32.94 -10.77 16.97
CA LEU A 151 32.30 -9.80 16.08
C LEU A 151 30.90 -9.39 16.55
N ILE A 152 30.16 -10.32 17.16
CA ILE A 152 28.81 -10.08 17.67
C ILE A 152 28.85 -9.20 18.93
N ASP A 153 29.84 -9.41 19.80
CA ASP A 153 29.91 -8.77 21.12
C ASP A 153 30.51 -7.34 21.08
N GLN A 154 31.34 -7.02 20.07
CA GLN A 154 32.03 -5.73 19.99
C GLN A 154 31.23 -4.61 19.30
N THR A 155 30.14 -4.96 18.62
CA THR A 155 29.48 -4.06 17.68
C THR A 155 28.07 -3.66 18.11
N GLY A 156 27.49 -4.31 19.12
CA GLY A 156 26.17 -3.97 19.67
C GLY A 156 25.00 -4.24 18.71
N PHE A 157 25.20 -5.09 17.70
CA PHE A 157 24.19 -5.36 16.66
C PHE A 157 23.36 -6.61 16.97
N GLN A 158 22.07 -6.52 16.62
CA GLN A 158 21.08 -7.57 16.86
C GLN A 158 21.42 -8.86 16.09
N SER A 159 21.27 -10.01 16.77
CA SER A 159 21.57 -11.36 16.26
C SER A 159 20.65 -11.86 15.15
N ASN A 160 19.64 -11.08 14.74
CA ASN A 160 18.58 -11.50 13.82
C ASN A 160 18.72 -10.96 12.38
N GLU A 161 19.84 -10.34 12.01
CA GLU A 161 20.06 -9.79 10.67
C GLU A 161 21.35 -10.35 10.06
N ALA A 162 21.27 -10.87 8.83
CA ALA A 162 22.43 -11.36 8.10
C ALA A 162 23.42 -10.22 7.78
N GLY A 163 24.71 -10.50 7.90
CA GLY A 163 25.82 -9.59 7.68
C GLY A 163 25.84 -8.96 6.28
N VAL A 164 25.44 -9.70 5.25
CA VAL A 164 25.30 -9.16 3.89
C VAL A 164 24.32 -7.97 3.82
N TYR A 165 23.20 -8.02 4.53
CA TYR A 165 22.23 -6.91 4.59
C TYR A 165 22.82 -5.70 5.31
N ARG A 166 23.61 -5.94 6.37
CA ARG A 166 24.33 -4.87 7.07
C ARG A 166 25.30 -4.15 6.14
N VAL A 167 26.06 -4.89 5.32
CA VAL A 167 26.99 -4.32 4.35
C VAL A 167 26.23 -3.50 3.31
N ILE A 168 25.20 -4.07 2.69
CA ILE A 168 24.38 -3.38 1.68
C ILE A 168 23.82 -2.06 2.24
N ARG A 169 23.22 -2.10 3.43
CA ARG A 169 22.67 -0.91 4.09
C ARG A 169 23.75 0.13 4.41
N THR A 170 24.92 -0.30 4.88
CA THR A 170 26.04 0.61 5.18
C THR A 170 26.55 1.29 3.92
N VAL A 171 26.78 0.51 2.87
CA VAL A 171 27.21 1.02 1.55
C VAL A 171 26.16 1.98 0.97
N ALA A 172 24.88 1.60 1.01
CA ALA A 172 23.80 2.44 0.50
C ALA A 172 23.65 3.76 1.28
N LYS A 173 23.89 3.76 2.60
CA LYS A 173 23.95 4.98 3.42
C LYS A 173 25.11 5.89 3.02
N CYS A 174 26.27 5.34 2.63
CA CYS A 174 27.41 6.14 2.16
C CYS A 174 27.11 6.91 0.87
N PHE A 175 26.22 6.39 0.02
CA PHE A 175 25.82 7.03 -1.24
C PHE A 175 24.56 7.88 -1.13
N ALA A 176 23.88 7.87 0.02
CA ALA A 176 22.70 8.70 0.24
C ALA A 176 23.09 10.15 0.58
N ARG A 177 22.55 11.10 -0.18
CA ARG A 177 22.75 12.54 0.09
C ARG A 177 22.21 12.87 1.49
N ARG A 178 23.10 13.19 2.44
CA ARG A 178 22.86 13.44 3.89
C ARG A 178 22.58 12.22 4.78
N GLY A 179 22.85 10.99 4.34
CA GLY A 179 22.60 9.79 5.15
C GLY A 179 21.10 9.53 5.30
N SER A 180 20.53 8.76 4.37
CA SER A 180 19.11 8.40 4.42
C SER A 180 18.83 7.44 5.59
N GLU A 181 17.84 7.76 6.42
CA GLU A 181 17.32 6.86 7.45
C GLU A 181 16.60 5.63 6.85
N PHE A 182 16.24 5.68 5.56
CA PHE A 182 15.50 4.62 4.85
C PHE A 182 16.41 3.64 4.07
N GLY A 183 17.73 3.71 4.25
CA GLY A 183 18.65 2.64 3.87
C GLY A 183 18.95 2.45 2.37
N LEU A 184 18.22 3.08 1.44
CA LEU A 184 18.53 3.07 0.00
C LEU A 184 18.34 4.47 -0.62
N TYR A 185 19.32 4.91 -1.41
CA TYR A 185 19.23 6.14 -2.19
C TYR A 185 18.36 5.90 -3.43
N GLN A 186 17.26 6.64 -3.58
CA GLN A 186 16.27 6.44 -4.65
C GLN A 186 16.75 6.75 -6.08
N GLN A 187 17.99 7.20 -6.28
CA GLN A 187 18.53 7.47 -7.62
C GLN A 187 19.35 6.32 -8.22
N TRP A 188 18.94 5.07 -8.01
CA TRP A 188 19.38 4.02 -8.94
C TRP A 188 18.65 4.23 -10.27
N ARG A 189 19.19 5.10 -11.13
CA ARG A 189 18.85 5.08 -12.56
C ARG A 189 19.38 3.76 -13.10
N LEU A 190 18.48 2.85 -13.43
CA LEU A 190 18.80 1.72 -14.30
C LEU A 190 19.27 2.30 -15.64
N PHE A 191 20.58 2.35 -15.84
CA PHE A 191 21.15 2.47 -17.18
C PHE A 191 20.98 1.10 -17.85
N TRP A 192 19.84 0.92 -18.51
CA TRP A 192 19.69 -0.14 -19.50
C TRP A 192 19.50 0.55 -20.85
N GLU A 193 20.61 0.98 -21.43
CA GLU A 193 20.71 1.34 -22.84
C GLU A 193 21.38 0.18 -23.57
N HIS A 194 20.59 -0.61 -24.29
CA HIS A 194 20.97 -1.28 -25.54
C HIS A 194 19.72 -1.52 -26.37
#